data_AF-A0AB34Z2S1-F1
#
_entry.id   AF-A0AB34Z2S1-F1
#
_cell.length_a   1.000
_cell.length_b   1.000
_cell.length_c   1.000
_cell.angle_alpha   90.00
_cell.angle_beta   90.00
_cell.angle_gamma   90.00
#
_symmetry.space_group_name_H-M   'P 1'
#
loop_
_entity.id
_entity.type
_entity.pdbx_description
1 polymer ?
#
loop_
_entity_poly.entity_id
_entity_poly.type
_entity_poly.pdbx_seq_one_letter_code
_entity_poly.pdbx_strand_id
1 'polypeptide(L)'
;MDESILNNDEYVNVVRDVLVQECPIPEYYHFLDSQQIESSNISLGSDRIIKWYSNLTDIPTLKVNDFNTVSTIKFQRQIVKINYLPFQYAFTYYAPDGKVSVEANTNINMREGLLGAIIEIQKLMSAHYLKGGLALSKGNKRTLLVDESNNETMYGLLNLPNQIDKTVKQTNILDQIKSINDDLGKINLEDERKVPFKILTTSKIKGRLLERLPNNNYSYKDMLFDFISAINNDANIELETTNLLDDEILIYPRSSKLLLLRDGHQPILNSYTEISSSNFRTSFLDFSIGTILATKNSILRIKLS
;
A
#
# COMPACT_ATOMS: atom_id res chain seq x y z
N MET A 1 -9.60 2.73 44.99
CA MET A 1 -9.22 2.31 43.63
C MET A 1 -10.50 2.40 42.84
N ASP A 2 -10.76 3.56 42.25
CA ASP A 2 -11.93 3.76 41.40
C ASP A 2 -11.51 3.46 39.98
N GLU A 3 -11.83 2.25 39.53
CA GLU A 3 -11.93 1.95 38.10
C GLU A 3 -13.09 2.77 37.56
N SER A 4 -12.80 3.98 37.07
CA SER A 4 -13.72 4.68 36.20
C SER A 4 -13.81 3.88 34.90
N ILE A 5 -14.77 2.98 34.90
CA ILE A 5 -15.37 2.39 33.71
C ILE A 5 -15.76 3.59 32.84
N LEU A 6 -14.87 3.99 31.92
CA LEU A 6 -15.25 4.64 30.67
C LEU A 6 -16.55 3.95 30.24
N ASN A 7 -17.63 4.70 30.04
CA ASN A 7 -18.92 4.19 29.56
C ASN A 7 -18.63 3.18 28.43
N ASN A 8 -18.63 1.89 28.78
CA ASN A 8 -18.00 0.87 27.94
C ASN A 8 -18.75 0.80 26.61
N ASP A 9 -20.05 1.05 26.67
CA ASP A 9 -20.93 1.14 25.52
C ASP A 9 -20.60 2.32 24.59
N GLU A 10 -20.26 3.51 25.10
CA GLU A 10 -19.93 4.67 24.26
C GLU A 10 -18.58 4.45 23.55
N TYR A 11 -17.58 3.94 24.27
CA TYR A 11 -16.30 3.58 23.69
C TYR A 11 -16.45 2.46 22.64
N VAL A 12 -17.17 1.38 22.98
CA VAL A 12 -17.43 0.26 22.05
C VAL A 12 -18.21 0.72 20.83
N ASN A 13 -19.19 1.62 20.98
CA ASN A 13 -19.95 2.16 19.86
C ASN A 13 -19.07 3.03 18.96
N VAL A 14 -18.25 3.94 19.52
CA VAL A 14 -17.31 4.75 18.73
C VAL A 14 -16.34 3.88 17.95
N VAL A 15 -15.78 2.84 18.59
CA VAL A 15 -14.86 1.91 17.92
C VAL A 15 -15.56 1.15 16.80
N ARG A 16 -16.77 0.64 17.06
CA ARG A 16 -17.57 -0.07 16.06
C ARG A 16 -17.91 0.84 14.87
N ASP A 17 -18.42 2.02 15.14
CA ASP A 17 -18.90 2.94 14.10
C ASP A 17 -17.74 3.40 13.21
N VAL A 18 -16.60 3.76 13.81
CA VAL A 18 -15.42 4.17 13.05
C VAL A 18 -14.87 3.00 12.22
N LEU A 19 -14.60 1.84 12.84
CA LEU A 19 -13.96 0.72 12.15
C LEU A 19 -14.85 0.06 11.09
N VAL A 20 -16.17 0.05 11.28
CA VAL A 20 -17.10 -0.69 10.41
C VAL A 20 -17.81 0.20 9.39
N GLN A 21 -18.12 1.46 9.72
CA GLN A 21 -19.00 2.30 8.90
C GLN A 21 -18.28 3.45 8.21
N GLU A 22 -17.23 3.99 8.82
CA GLU A 22 -16.62 5.25 8.37
C GLU A 22 -15.26 5.09 7.71
N CYS A 23 -14.55 4.01 8.03
CA CYS A 23 -13.21 3.79 7.47
C CYS A 23 -13.30 3.54 5.95
N PRO A 24 -12.63 4.36 5.13
CA PRO A 24 -12.56 4.11 3.70
C PRO A 24 -11.77 2.84 3.42
N ILE A 25 -12.05 2.23 2.26
CA ILE A 25 -11.25 1.12 1.75
C ILE A 25 -9.86 1.67 1.41
N PRO A 26 -8.77 1.07 1.92
CA PRO A 26 -7.42 1.49 1.57
C PRO A 26 -7.15 1.47 0.07
N GLU A 27 -6.43 2.48 -0.44
CA GLU A 27 -6.19 2.64 -1.88
C GLU A 27 -5.49 1.42 -2.51
N TYR A 28 -4.61 0.74 -1.76
CA TYR A 28 -3.91 -0.43 -2.29
C TYR A 28 -4.79 -1.62 -2.63
N TYR A 29 -6.02 -1.70 -2.10
CA TYR A 29 -6.99 -2.72 -2.53
C TYR A 29 -7.42 -2.52 -3.98
N HIS A 30 -7.21 -1.34 -4.57
CA HIS A 30 -7.41 -1.12 -6.00
C HIS A 30 -6.19 -1.58 -6.81
N PHE A 31 -5.00 -1.68 -6.24
CA PHE A 31 -3.81 -2.10 -7.00
C PHE A 31 -3.86 -3.58 -7.41
N LEU A 32 -4.67 -4.39 -6.74
CA LEU A 32 -4.72 -5.83 -6.93
C LEU A 32 -6.16 -6.33 -6.93
N ASP A 33 -6.42 -7.43 -7.61
CA ASP A 33 -7.73 -8.08 -7.50
C ASP A 33 -7.87 -8.79 -6.16
N SER A 34 -9.11 -8.96 -5.69
CA SER A 34 -9.38 -9.68 -4.43
C SER A 34 -8.76 -11.07 -4.37
N GLN A 35 -8.65 -11.77 -5.51
CA GLN A 35 -8.01 -13.08 -5.60
C GLN A 35 -6.50 -13.02 -5.38
N GLN A 36 -5.87 -11.88 -5.68
CA GLN A 36 -4.44 -11.62 -5.49
C GLN A 36 -4.12 -11.14 -4.08
N ILE A 37 -5.11 -11.06 -3.18
CA ILE A 37 -4.91 -10.60 -1.82
C ILE A 37 -5.21 -11.76 -0.87
N GLU A 38 -4.16 -12.26 -0.24
CA GLU A 38 -4.22 -13.29 0.79
C GLU A 38 -4.15 -12.60 2.16
N SER A 39 -5.29 -12.51 2.85
CA SER A 39 -5.32 -12.02 4.23
C SER A 39 -4.61 -13.01 5.16
N SER A 40 -3.74 -12.47 6.02
CA SER A 40 -3.06 -13.29 7.02
C SER A 40 -3.95 -13.58 8.23
N ASN A 41 -3.89 -14.83 8.73
CA ASN A 41 -4.53 -15.25 10.00
C ASN A 41 -3.56 -15.16 11.19
N ILE A 42 -2.53 -14.30 11.13
CA ILE A 42 -1.44 -14.33 12.12
C ILE A 42 -1.88 -13.63 13.40
N SER A 43 -1.86 -14.34 14.52
CA SER A 43 -2.04 -13.70 15.82
C SER A 43 -0.97 -12.60 16.01
N LEU A 44 -1.38 -11.34 16.22
CA LEU A 44 -0.49 -10.21 16.55
C LEU A 44 0.37 -10.45 17.80
N GLY A 45 0.13 -11.53 18.55
CA GLY A 45 0.93 -11.99 19.70
C GLY A 45 2.32 -12.55 19.37
N SER A 46 3.02 -12.00 18.38
CA SER A 46 4.45 -12.31 18.19
C SER A 46 5.30 -11.51 19.20
N ASP A 47 6.27 -12.15 19.85
CA ASP A 47 7.14 -11.60 20.92
C ASP A 47 8.06 -10.41 20.49
N ARG A 48 7.92 -9.88 19.27
CA ARG A 48 8.76 -8.78 18.74
C ARG A 48 7.92 -7.74 18.00
N ILE A 49 7.09 -7.01 18.76
CA ILE A 49 6.35 -5.85 18.27
C ILE A 49 7.32 -4.68 18.10
N ILE A 50 7.35 -4.08 16.91
CA ILE A 50 8.07 -2.82 16.70
C ILE A 50 7.15 -1.67 17.15
N LYS A 51 7.44 -1.10 18.32
CA LYS A 51 6.68 0.03 18.86
C LYS A 51 7.00 1.29 18.08
N TRP A 52 6.00 1.90 17.45
CA TRP A 52 6.14 3.17 16.74
C TRP A 52 5.58 4.31 17.61
N TYR A 53 6.45 4.88 18.43
CA TYR A 53 6.14 6.10 19.17
C TYR A 53 6.11 7.27 18.18
N SER A 54 4.97 7.97 18.04
CA SER A 54 4.88 9.15 17.18
C SER A 54 4.87 10.44 17.98
N ASN A 55 5.87 11.29 17.74
CA ASN A 55 5.55 12.61 17.22
C ASN A 55 5.81 12.54 15.71
N LEU A 56 4.83 12.91 14.89
CA LEU A 56 4.84 12.83 13.41
C LEU A 56 5.99 13.58 12.71
N THR A 57 6.92 14.17 13.47
CA THR A 57 8.14 14.84 12.98
C THR A 57 9.42 14.05 13.22
N ASP A 58 9.45 13.08 14.14
CA ASP A 58 10.64 12.29 14.47
C ASP A 58 10.29 10.80 14.49
N ILE A 59 10.36 10.17 13.33
CA ILE A 59 10.14 8.72 13.19
C ILE A 59 11.47 8.01 13.39
N PRO A 60 11.55 6.99 14.29
CA PRO A 60 12.76 6.21 14.47
C PRO A 60 13.06 5.43 13.19
N THR A 61 14.27 5.58 12.64
CA THR A 61 14.79 4.70 11.60
C THR A 61 14.88 3.29 12.16
N LEU A 62 14.00 2.39 11.72
CA LEU A 62 14.03 1.00 12.10
C LEU A 62 14.99 0.25 11.18
N LYS A 63 16.18 -0.03 11.70
CA LYS A 63 17.10 -1.01 11.13
C LYS A 63 16.55 -2.39 11.45
N VAL A 64 15.98 -3.05 10.46
CA VAL A 64 15.43 -4.40 10.63
C VAL A 64 16.51 -5.40 10.23
N ASN A 65 17.30 -5.87 11.21
CA ASN A 65 18.25 -6.96 10.99
C ASN A 65 17.56 -8.31 11.15
N ASP A 66 17.99 -9.28 10.34
CA ASP A 66 17.79 -10.73 10.54
C ASP A 66 16.36 -11.26 10.49
N PHE A 67 15.55 -10.75 9.57
CA PHE A 67 14.38 -11.48 9.12
C PHE A 67 14.62 -11.73 7.62
N ASN A 68 14.92 -12.98 7.29
CA ASN A 68 14.72 -13.55 5.97
C ASN A 68 13.72 -14.67 6.17
N THR A 69 12.62 -14.63 5.43
CA THR A 69 11.61 -15.67 5.48
C THR A 69 11.38 -16.23 4.09
N VAL A 70 11.08 -17.53 4.03
CA VAL A 70 10.80 -18.20 2.77
C VAL A 70 9.31 -18.12 2.55
N SER A 71 8.92 -17.38 1.52
CA SER A 71 7.54 -17.35 1.06
C SER A 71 7.40 -18.12 -0.23
N THR A 72 6.19 -18.57 -0.51
CA THR A 72 5.92 -19.41 -1.68
C THR A 72 4.80 -18.82 -2.50
N ILE A 73 5.08 -18.58 -3.78
CA ILE A 73 4.08 -18.32 -4.80
C ILE A 73 4.15 -19.47 -5.81
N LYS A 74 3.01 -20.11 -6.11
CA LYS A 74 2.93 -21.24 -7.07
C LYS A 74 4.01 -22.33 -6.86
N PHE A 75 4.23 -22.73 -5.60
CA PHE A 75 5.24 -23.71 -5.17
C PHE A 75 6.71 -23.30 -5.41
N GLN A 76 6.98 -22.12 -5.96
CA GLN A 76 8.32 -21.55 -6.04
C GLN A 76 8.66 -20.83 -4.73
N ARG A 77 9.83 -21.16 -4.15
CA ARG A 77 10.36 -20.47 -2.97
C ARG A 77 10.92 -19.11 -3.40
N GLN A 78 10.34 -18.05 -2.88
CA GLN A 78 10.88 -16.70 -2.97
C GLN A 78 11.42 -16.32 -1.58
N ILE A 79 12.72 -16.02 -1.52
CA ILE A 79 13.31 -15.45 -0.33
C ILE A 79 12.82 -14.01 -0.28
N VAL A 80 11.92 -13.73 0.66
CA VAL A 80 11.51 -12.36 1.00
C VAL A 80 12.11 -12.01 2.34
N LYS A 81 12.61 -10.80 2.49
CA LYS A 81 13.25 -10.39 3.74
C LYS A 81 12.22 -10.50 4.88
N ILE A 82 11.07 -9.83 4.79
CA ILE A 82 10.05 -9.86 5.86
C ILE A 82 8.68 -10.24 5.29
N ASN A 83 7.96 -11.15 5.96
CA ASN A 83 6.57 -11.47 5.61
C ASN A 83 5.57 -10.51 6.23
N TYR A 84 5.78 -10.17 7.51
CA TYR A 84 4.92 -9.28 8.26
C TYR A 84 5.76 -8.44 9.21
N LEU A 85 5.48 -7.15 9.24
CA LEU A 85 6.13 -6.22 10.14
C LEU A 85 5.08 -5.59 11.05
N PRO A 86 5.02 -5.95 12.36
CA PRO A 86 4.07 -5.38 13.29
C PRO A 86 4.46 -3.95 13.67
N PHE A 87 3.49 -3.06 13.72
CA PHE A 87 3.61 -1.67 14.11
C PHE A 87 2.56 -1.33 15.16
N GLN A 88 2.87 -0.33 15.99
CA GLN A 88 1.93 0.25 16.94
C GLN A 88 1.93 1.77 16.77
N TYR A 89 0.80 2.38 16.40
CA TYR A 89 0.64 3.81 16.20
C TYR A 89 -0.07 4.45 17.41
N ALA A 90 0.53 5.49 18.00
CA ALA A 90 -0.08 6.22 19.11
C ALA A 90 -0.87 7.44 18.61
N PHE A 91 -2.09 7.65 19.12
CA PHE A 91 -2.85 8.86 18.85
C PHE A 91 -3.43 9.44 20.14
N THR A 92 -3.32 10.75 20.28
CA THR A 92 -3.78 11.48 21.46
C THR A 92 -5.09 12.18 21.16
N TYR A 93 -6.04 12.10 22.09
CA TYR A 93 -7.36 12.70 21.99
C TYR A 93 -7.79 13.33 23.31
N TYR A 94 -8.70 14.27 23.22
CA TYR A 94 -9.31 14.95 24.35
C TYR A 94 -10.47 14.11 24.91
N ALA A 95 -10.43 13.86 26.21
CA ALA A 95 -11.40 13.07 26.95
C ALA A 95 -11.58 13.70 28.34
N PRO A 96 -12.45 14.72 28.46
CA PRO A 96 -12.69 15.40 29.73
C PRO A 96 -13.47 14.49 30.68
N ASP A 97 -13.12 14.49 31.96
CA ASP A 97 -13.75 13.65 33.00
C ASP A 97 -15.13 14.17 33.44
N GLY A 98 -16.04 14.42 32.48
CA GLY A 98 -17.43 14.81 32.74
C GLY A 98 -17.66 16.27 33.13
N LYS A 99 -16.63 17.13 33.08
CA LYS A 99 -16.78 18.59 33.22
C LYS A 99 -17.00 19.23 31.86
N VAL A 100 -18.01 20.10 31.76
CA VAL A 100 -18.22 20.94 30.57
C VAL A 100 -16.97 21.81 30.39
N SER A 101 -16.18 21.50 29.36
CA SER A 101 -14.98 22.24 29.01
C SER A 101 -15.20 22.96 27.69
N VAL A 102 -14.95 24.27 27.68
CA VAL A 102 -14.98 25.09 26.45
C VAL A 102 -13.95 24.59 25.43
N GLU A 103 -12.89 23.94 25.90
CA GLU A 103 -11.82 23.37 25.08
C GLU A 103 -12.25 22.09 24.33
N ALA A 104 -13.40 21.50 24.66
CA ALA A 104 -13.89 20.27 24.02
C ALA A 104 -14.21 20.47 22.52
N ASN A 105 -14.67 21.67 22.14
CA ASN A 105 -15.01 21.98 20.75
C ASN A 105 -13.78 22.29 19.88
N THR A 106 -12.63 22.57 20.50
CA THR A 106 -11.39 22.94 19.80
C THR A 106 -10.37 21.82 19.74
N ASN A 107 -10.55 20.76 20.52
CA ASN A 107 -9.64 19.63 20.58
C ASN A 107 -10.21 18.40 19.89
N ILE A 108 -9.32 17.57 19.32
CA ILE A 108 -9.67 16.32 18.64
C ILE A 108 -10.26 15.33 19.66
N ASN A 109 -11.48 14.87 19.43
CA ASN A 109 -12.11 13.83 20.26
C ASN A 109 -11.67 12.41 19.85
N MET A 110 -12.06 11.39 20.63
CA MET A 110 -11.68 10.00 20.35
C MET A 110 -12.04 9.54 18.94
N ARG A 111 -13.25 9.86 18.47
CA ARG A 111 -13.75 9.43 17.16
C ARG A 111 -12.93 10.03 16.03
N GLU A 112 -12.68 11.34 16.09
CA GLU A 112 -11.86 12.07 15.11
C GLU A 112 -10.40 11.62 15.14
N GLY A 113 -9.83 11.42 16.34
CA GLY A 113 -8.46 10.96 16.52
C GLY A 113 -8.26 9.54 15.98
N LEU A 114 -9.20 8.63 16.26
CA LEU A 114 -9.19 7.26 15.78
C LEU A 114 -9.31 7.20 14.26
N LEU A 115 -10.30 7.90 13.68
CA LEU A 115 -10.51 7.94 12.23
C LEU A 115 -9.29 8.54 11.52
N GLY A 116 -8.76 9.64 12.04
CA GLY A 116 -7.55 10.27 11.50
C GLY A 116 -6.34 9.33 11.53
N ALA A 117 -6.12 8.65 12.65
CA ALA A 117 -5.03 7.69 12.80
C ALA A 117 -5.15 6.52 11.80
N ILE A 118 -6.35 5.96 11.63
CA ILE A 118 -6.59 4.87 10.67
C ILE A 118 -6.32 5.35 9.24
N ILE A 119 -6.84 6.50 8.84
CA ILE A 119 -6.61 7.06 7.49
C ILE A 119 -5.11 7.26 7.24
N GLU A 120 -4.35 7.74 8.22
CA GLU A 120 -2.90 7.92 8.08
C GLU A 120 -2.16 6.56 7.95
N ILE A 121 -2.53 5.56 8.74
CA ILE A 121 -1.98 4.19 8.58
C ILE A 121 -2.30 3.63 7.19
N GLN A 122 -3.54 3.78 6.72
CA GLN A 122 -3.96 3.28 5.41
C GLN A 122 -3.21 3.97 4.26
N LYS A 123 -2.98 5.30 4.33
CA LYS A 123 -2.14 6.03 3.37
C LYS A 123 -0.72 5.49 3.36
N LEU A 124 -0.16 5.24 4.54
CA LEU A 124 1.18 4.68 4.69
C LEU A 124 1.27 3.27 4.10
N MET A 125 0.32 2.40 4.41
CA MET A 125 0.25 1.05 3.82
C MET A 125 0.11 1.13 2.29
N SER A 126 -0.71 2.05 1.78
CA SER A 126 -0.89 2.23 0.33
C SER A 126 0.40 2.69 -0.35
N ALA A 127 1.09 3.66 0.24
CA ALA A 127 2.40 4.10 -0.24
C ALA A 127 3.43 2.97 -0.17
N HIS A 128 3.40 2.15 0.87
CA HIS A 128 4.27 0.99 1.03
C HIS A 128 4.05 -0.07 -0.05
N TYR A 129 2.82 -0.56 -0.20
CA TYR A 129 2.54 -1.63 -1.17
C TYR A 129 2.78 -1.17 -2.61
N LEU A 130 2.74 0.13 -2.89
CA LEU A 130 3.18 0.66 -4.16
C LEU A 130 4.71 0.78 -4.26
N LYS A 131 5.36 1.51 -3.35
CA LYS A 131 6.76 1.95 -3.50
C LYS A 131 7.79 1.01 -2.87
N GLY A 132 7.37 0.16 -1.93
CA GLY A 132 8.21 -0.62 -1.06
C GLY A 132 8.72 0.21 0.12
N GLY A 133 10.03 0.48 0.14
CA GLY A 133 10.64 1.32 1.19
C GLY A 133 9.89 2.65 1.36
N LEU A 134 9.54 3.01 2.60
CA LEU A 134 8.78 4.23 2.85
C LEU A 134 9.72 5.42 2.95
N ALA A 135 9.88 6.21 1.89
CA ALA A 135 10.65 7.45 1.92
C ALA A 135 9.76 8.66 2.27
N LEU A 136 10.04 9.35 3.38
CA LEU A 136 9.31 10.56 3.77
C LEU A 136 10.09 11.82 3.40
N SER A 137 9.40 12.77 2.77
CA SER A 137 9.97 14.04 2.32
C SER A 137 9.78 15.14 3.37
N LYS A 138 10.64 15.16 4.39
CA LYS A 138 10.98 16.37 5.15
C LYS A 138 12.49 16.37 5.41
N GLY A 139 13.25 17.06 4.54
CA GLY A 139 14.72 17.10 4.56
C GLY A 139 15.38 16.13 3.58
N ASN A 140 16.57 15.60 3.92
CA ASN A 140 17.19 14.49 3.18
C ASN A 140 16.23 13.30 3.21
N LYS A 141 15.84 12.76 2.04
CA LYS A 141 14.95 11.59 1.92
C LYS A 141 15.41 10.49 2.87
N ARG A 142 14.63 10.23 3.93
CA ARG A 142 14.85 9.10 4.84
C ARG A 142 13.90 7.98 4.43
N THR A 143 14.46 6.86 3.98
CA THR A 143 13.73 5.63 3.70
C THR A 143 13.61 4.82 4.99
N LEU A 144 12.39 4.51 5.42
CA LEU A 144 12.11 3.56 6.49
C LEU A 144 12.28 2.14 5.94
N LEU A 145 12.57 1.18 6.82
CA LEU A 145 12.67 -0.25 6.50
C LEU A 145 13.84 -0.49 5.54
N VAL A 146 15.03 -0.21 6.07
CA VAL A 146 16.30 -0.44 5.38
C VAL A 146 17.20 -1.32 6.24
N ASP A 147 18.10 -2.05 5.58
CA ASP A 147 19.13 -2.82 6.26
C ASP A 147 20.29 -1.93 6.71
N GLU A 148 21.31 -2.50 7.35
CA GLU A 148 22.48 -1.74 7.83
C GLU A 148 23.25 -1.02 6.70
N SER A 149 23.09 -1.51 5.46
CA SER A 149 23.68 -0.93 4.26
C SER A 149 22.75 0.05 3.55
N ASN A 150 21.64 0.44 4.19
CA ASN A 150 20.62 1.35 3.68
C ASN A 150 19.88 0.82 2.43
N ASN A 151 19.87 -0.49 2.19
CA ASN A 151 19.04 -1.07 1.14
C ASN A 151 17.64 -1.35 1.68
N GLU A 152 16.63 -1.13 0.84
CA GLU A 152 15.25 -1.42 1.18
C GLU A 152 15.09 -2.90 1.60
N THR A 153 14.41 -3.10 2.73
CA THR A 153 14.15 -4.44 3.28
C THR A 153 12.77 -4.96 2.92
N MET A 154 11.94 -4.16 2.25
CA MET A 154 10.60 -4.54 1.85
C MET A 154 10.28 -4.03 0.44
N TYR A 155 9.51 -4.83 -0.28
CA TYR A 155 9.18 -4.61 -1.68
C TYR A 155 7.70 -4.29 -1.86
N GLY A 156 7.43 -3.25 -2.66
CA GLY A 156 6.15 -2.91 -3.25
C GLY A 156 6.19 -3.08 -4.76
N LEU A 157 5.07 -2.80 -5.42
CA LEU A 157 4.90 -2.97 -6.86
C LEU A 157 5.94 -2.25 -7.72
N LEU A 158 6.61 -1.21 -7.23
CA LEU A 158 7.63 -0.45 -7.96
C LEU A 158 9.06 -0.94 -7.78
N ASN A 159 9.36 -1.78 -6.79
CA ASN A 159 10.74 -2.14 -6.46
C ASN A 159 10.93 -3.64 -6.21
N LEU A 160 9.98 -4.49 -6.62
CA LEU A 160 10.18 -5.94 -6.54
C LEU A 160 11.40 -6.35 -7.37
N PRO A 161 12.16 -7.35 -6.90
CA PRO A 161 13.28 -7.87 -7.66
C PRO A 161 12.81 -8.58 -8.93
N ASN A 162 13.62 -8.49 -9.99
CA ASN A 162 13.36 -9.13 -11.28
C ASN A 162 12.11 -8.62 -12.02
N GLN A 163 11.78 -7.35 -11.88
CA GLN A 163 10.85 -6.66 -12.77
C GLN A 163 11.51 -6.34 -14.12
N ILE A 164 10.69 -6.14 -15.14
CA ILE A 164 11.15 -5.57 -16.41
C ILE A 164 11.09 -4.05 -16.26
N ASP A 165 12.22 -3.42 -15.98
CA ASP A 165 12.33 -1.96 -15.86
C ASP A 165 12.76 -1.33 -17.19
N LYS A 166 12.01 -0.33 -17.65
CA LYS A 166 12.39 0.49 -18.80
C LYS A 166 12.19 1.98 -18.54
N THR A 167 13.14 2.78 -18.98
CA THR A 167 13.01 4.24 -19.01
C THR A 167 12.84 4.70 -20.45
N VAL A 168 11.76 5.43 -20.71
CA VAL A 168 11.42 5.95 -22.03
C VAL A 168 11.46 7.47 -21.98
N LYS A 169 12.25 8.08 -22.87
CA LYS A 169 12.31 9.53 -23.00
C LYS A 169 10.99 10.09 -23.54
N GLN A 170 10.50 11.17 -22.96
CA GLN A 170 9.26 11.84 -23.39
C GLN A 170 9.46 12.61 -24.71
N THR A 171 9.53 11.88 -25.83
CA THR A 171 9.52 12.47 -27.18
C THR A 171 8.10 12.59 -27.72
N ASN A 172 7.34 11.48 -27.75
CA ASN A 172 5.95 11.40 -28.22
C ASN A 172 5.24 10.18 -27.58
N ILE A 173 3.93 10.25 -27.34
CA ILE A 173 3.11 9.15 -26.80
C ILE A 173 3.11 7.92 -27.72
N LEU A 174 3.16 8.10 -29.04
CA LEU A 174 3.25 6.98 -29.99
C LEU A 174 4.55 6.19 -29.80
N ASP A 175 5.68 6.88 -29.65
CA ASP A 175 6.98 6.26 -29.41
C ASP A 175 6.97 5.55 -28.05
N GLN A 176 6.31 6.12 -27.04
CA GLN A 176 6.14 5.49 -25.74
C GLN A 176 5.40 4.15 -25.87
N ILE A 177 4.26 4.11 -26.55
CA ILE A 177 3.47 2.87 -26.70
C ILE A 177 4.24 1.82 -27.49
N LYS A 178 4.94 2.21 -28.56
CA LYS A 178 5.81 1.28 -29.29
C LYS A 178 6.91 0.72 -28.40
N SER A 179 7.51 1.58 -27.58
CA SER A 179 8.52 1.18 -26.61
C SER A 179 7.97 0.20 -25.57
N ILE A 180 6.71 0.36 -25.15
CA ILE A 180 6.04 -0.60 -24.26
C ILE A 180 5.88 -1.94 -24.98
N ASN A 181 5.41 -1.93 -26.23
CA ASN A 181 5.19 -3.12 -27.04
C ASN A 181 6.45 -3.99 -27.20
N ASP A 182 7.62 -3.36 -27.38
CA ASP A 182 8.90 -4.08 -27.51
C ASP A 182 9.24 -4.97 -26.29
N ASP A 183 8.70 -4.63 -25.12
CA ASP A 183 8.95 -5.34 -23.87
C ASP A 183 7.75 -6.13 -23.33
N LEU A 184 6.56 -5.93 -23.88
CA LEU A 184 5.38 -6.73 -23.52
C LEU A 184 5.63 -8.23 -23.70
N GLY A 185 6.30 -8.63 -24.78
CA GLY A 185 6.66 -10.03 -25.02
C GLY A 185 7.65 -10.63 -24.03
N LYS A 186 8.28 -9.81 -23.17
CA LYS A 186 9.17 -10.29 -22.10
C LYS A 186 8.40 -10.66 -20.83
N ILE A 187 7.13 -10.27 -20.72
CA ILE A 187 6.28 -10.61 -19.58
C ILE A 187 6.12 -12.12 -19.51
N ASN A 188 6.52 -12.70 -18.38
CA ASN A 188 6.45 -14.14 -18.16
C ASN A 188 5.12 -14.50 -17.48
N LEU A 189 4.20 -15.09 -18.26
CA LEU A 189 2.94 -15.65 -17.78
C LEU A 189 3.05 -17.12 -17.34
N GLU A 190 4.26 -17.68 -17.41
CA GLU A 190 4.53 -19.10 -17.16
C GLU A 190 3.62 -20.02 -18.00
N ASP A 191 2.90 -20.96 -17.38
CA ASP A 191 1.96 -21.89 -18.03
C ASP A 191 0.52 -21.35 -18.08
N GLU A 192 0.27 -20.12 -17.61
CA GLU A 192 -1.07 -19.56 -17.56
C GLU A 192 -1.49 -18.99 -18.91
N ARG A 193 -2.78 -19.17 -19.23
CA ARG A 193 -3.40 -18.69 -20.47
C ARG A 193 -4.59 -17.81 -20.13
N LYS A 194 -4.80 -16.77 -20.93
CA LYS A 194 -5.94 -15.83 -20.81
C LYS A 194 -5.97 -15.13 -19.45
N VAL A 195 -4.81 -14.69 -18.96
CA VAL A 195 -4.67 -14.06 -17.63
C VAL A 195 -5.05 -12.58 -17.71
N PRO A 196 -6.11 -12.07 -17.07
CA PRO A 196 -6.44 -10.65 -17.16
C PRO A 196 -5.25 -9.76 -16.77
N PHE A 197 -5.13 -8.57 -17.36
CA PHE A 197 -4.06 -7.62 -17.06
C PHE A 197 -4.59 -6.36 -16.37
N LYS A 198 -3.76 -5.75 -15.53
CA LYS A 198 -3.99 -4.42 -14.98
C LYS A 198 -2.88 -3.48 -15.43
N ILE A 199 -3.31 -2.28 -15.82
CA ILE A 199 -2.46 -1.14 -16.11
C ILE A 199 -2.73 -0.10 -15.02
N LEU A 200 -1.71 0.19 -14.21
CA LEU A 200 -1.77 1.21 -13.16
C LEU A 200 -0.87 2.38 -13.56
N THR A 201 -1.44 3.60 -13.59
CA THR A 201 -0.70 4.80 -14.00
C THR A 201 -1.26 6.06 -13.32
N THR A 202 -0.85 7.26 -13.74
CA THR A 202 -1.39 8.53 -13.25
C THR A 202 -2.53 9.04 -14.14
N SER A 203 -3.39 9.89 -13.59
CA SER A 203 -4.47 10.54 -14.36
C SER A 203 -3.94 11.34 -15.55
N LYS A 204 -2.74 11.93 -15.42
CA LYS A 204 -2.04 12.64 -16.51
C LYS A 204 -1.73 11.72 -17.69
N ILE A 205 -1.15 10.54 -17.42
CA ILE A 205 -0.81 9.56 -18.46
C ILE A 205 -2.08 8.95 -19.06
N LYS A 206 -3.07 8.61 -18.23
CA LYS A 206 -4.38 8.13 -18.72
C LYS A 206 -5.03 9.14 -19.66
N GLY A 207 -4.99 10.44 -19.34
CA GLY A 207 -5.48 11.50 -20.23
C GLY A 207 -4.81 11.46 -21.60
N ARG A 208 -3.48 11.31 -21.66
CA ARG A 208 -2.72 11.18 -22.91
C ARG A 208 -3.06 9.90 -23.69
N LEU A 209 -3.25 8.78 -23.00
CA LEU A 209 -3.67 7.53 -23.64
C LEU A 209 -5.07 7.63 -24.26
N LEU A 210 -5.96 8.49 -23.72
CA LEU A 210 -7.29 8.70 -24.28
C LEU A 210 -7.29 9.65 -25.50
N GLU A 211 -6.16 10.27 -25.83
CA GLU A 211 -6.03 11.05 -27.06
C GLU A 211 -6.23 10.15 -28.29
N ARG A 212 -6.93 10.68 -29.29
CA ARG A 212 -7.18 9.98 -30.55
C ARG A 212 -5.94 10.02 -31.43
N LEU A 213 -5.73 8.94 -32.20
CA LEU A 213 -4.76 8.98 -33.27
C LEU A 213 -5.21 9.98 -34.36
N PRO A 214 -4.26 10.66 -35.04
CA PRO A 214 -4.60 11.58 -36.12
C PRO A 214 -5.50 10.93 -37.16
N ASN A 215 -6.62 11.60 -37.48
CA ASN A 215 -7.63 11.13 -38.45
C ASN A 215 -8.23 9.75 -38.15
N ASN A 216 -8.27 9.32 -36.89
CA ASN A 216 -8.82 8.04 -36.50
C ASN A 216 -9.71 8.17 -35.24
N ASN A 217 -10.74 7.34 -35.12
CA ASN A 217 -11.53 7.21 -33.89
C ASN A 217 -10.84 6.32 -32.84
N TYR A 218 -9.76 5.63 -33.23
CA TYR A 218 -8.91 4.80 -32.39
C TYR A 218 -8.02 5.67 -31.50
N SER A 219 -7.92 5.32 -30.21
CA SER A 219 -7.09 6.02 -29.24
C SER A 219 -5.76 5.30 -28.98
N TYR A 220 -4.83 6.01 -28.36
CA TYR A 220 -3.57 5.42 -27.88
C TYR A 220 -3.79 4.31 -26.84
N LYS A 221 -4.84 4.43 -26.04
CA LYS A 221 -5.32 3.39 -25.12
C LYS A 221 -5.70 2.13 -25.89
N ASP A 222 -6.50 2.27 -26.96
CA ASP A 222 -6.94 1.13 -27.75
C ASP A 222 -5.73 0.41 -28.37
N MET A 223 -4.75 1.17 -28.88
CA MET A 223 -3.48 0.62 -29.37
C MET A 223 -2.73 -0.19 -28.31
N LEU A 224 -2.61 0.35 -27.11
CA LEU A 224 -1.95 -0.35 -26.00
C LEU A 224 -2.72 -1.60 -25.59
N PHE A 225 -4.05 -1.54 -25.58
CA PHE A 225 -4.90 -2.67 -25.24
C PHE A 225 -4.75 -3.80 -26.26
N ASP A 226 -4.73 -3.49 -27.55
CA ASP A 226 -4.54 -4.50 -28.59
C ASP A 226 -3.15 -5.17 -28.50
N PHE A 227 -2.10 -4.41 -28.16
CA PHE A 227 -0.77 -4.97 -27.93
C PHE A 227 -0.72 -5.92 -26.71
N ILE A 228 -1.38 -5.58 -25.61
CA ILE A 228 -1.44 -6.45 -24.43
C ILE A 228 -2.32 -7.69 -24.70
N SER A 229 -3.43 -7.52 -25.43
CA SER A 229 -4.30 -8.64 -25.83
C SER A 229 -3.55 -9.65 -26.70
N ALA A 230 -2.69 -9.17 -27.60
CA ALA A 230 -1.91 -10.01 -28.51
C ALA A 230 -0.95 -10.97 -27.79
N ILE A 231 -0.38 -10.59 -26.65
CA ILE A 231 0.53 -11.47 -25.89
C ILE A 231 -0.22 -12.48 -25.01
N ASN A 232 -1.54 -12.39 -24.93
CA ASN A 232 -2.31 -13.11 -23.90
C ASN A 232 -3.75 -13.47 -24.30
N ASN A 233 -3.96 -13.76 -25.59
CA ASN A 233 -5.21 -14.34 -26.11
C ASN A 233 -6.47 -13.55 -25.72
N ASP A 234 -6.42 -12.22 -25.86
CA ASP A 234 -7.58 -11.32 -25.68
C ASP A 234 -8.20 -11.36 -24.27
N ALA A 235 -7.38 -11.61 -23.24
CA ALA A 235 -7.85 -11.51 -21.86
C ALA A 235 -8.24 -10.08 -21.50
N ASN A 236 -9.10 -9.94 -20.49
CA ASN A 236 -9.57 -8.64 -20.02
C ASN A 236 -8.41 -7.74 -19.55
N ILE A 237 -8.46 -6.46 -19.89
CA ILE A 237 -7.46 -5.44 -19.51
C ILE A 237 -8.17 -4.32 -18.76
N GLU A 238 -7.65 -3.99 -17.58
CA GLU A 238 -8.14 -2.88 -16.77
C GLU A 238 -7.13 -1.74 -16.71
N LEU A 239 -7.61 -0.49 -16.77
CA LEU A 239 -6.79 0.71 -16.69
C LEU A 239 -7.25 1.60 -15.53
N GLU A 240 -6.47 1.57 -14.46
CA GLU A 240 -6.70 2.33 -13.23
C GLU A 240 -5.65 3.41 -13.03
N THR A 241 -6.01 4.38 -12.19
CA THR A 241 -5.16 5.53 -11.86
C THR A 241 -4.99 5.69 -10.37
N THR A 242 -3.79 6.04 -9.95
CA THR A 242 -3.46 6.41 -8.57
C THR A 242 -2.68 7.72 -8.57
N ASN A 243 -2.82 8.49 -7.49
CA ASN A 243 -2.02 9.70 -7.24
C ASN A 243 -0.68 9.39 -6.54
N LEU A 244 -0.44 8.14 -6.13
CA LEU A 244 0.78 7.73 -5.45
C LEU A 244 1.93 7.42 -6.43
N LEU A 245 1.61 7.20 -7.71
CA LEU A 245 2.59 7.05 -8.78
C LEU A 245 3.12 8.41 -9.26
N ASP A 246 4.40 8.43 -9.65
CA ASP A 246 4.99 9.53 -10.41
C ASP A 246 4.68 9.35 -11.92
N ASP A 247 5.48 9.90 -12.84
CA ASP A 247 5.31 9.70 -14.29
C ASP A 247 5.71 8.26 -14.72
N GLU A 248 4.96 7.26 -14.27
CA GLU A 248 5.21 5.82 -14.50
C GLU A 248 3.95 5.05 -14.93
N ILE A 249 4.16 3.92 -15.63
CA ILE A 249 3.13 2.95 -16.00
C ILE A 249 3.57 1.57 -15.49
N LEU A 250 2.68 0.88 -14.79
CA LEU A 250 2.85 -0.52 -14.42
C LEU A 250 1.88 -1.37 -15.21
N ILE A 251 2.37 -2.46 -15.81
CA ILE A 251 1.56 -3.45 -16.51
C ILE A 251 1.88 -4.82 -15.90
N TYR A 252 0.87 -5.51 -15.38
CA TYR A 252 1.04 -6.79 -14.70
C TYR A 252 -0.19 -7.68 -14.81
N PRO A 253 -0.01 -9.01 -14.69
CA PRO A 253 -1.12 -9.96 -14.69
C PRO A 253 -1.92 -9.90 -13.38
N ARG A 254 -3.22 -10.10 -13.49
CA ARG A 254 -4.20 -10.19 -12.40
C ARG A 254 -4.42 -11.64 -11.98
N SER A 255 -3.32 -12.37 -11.80
CA SER A 255 -3.35 -13.76 -11.33
C SER A 255 -2.62 -13.88 -10.00
N SER A 256 -3.28 -14.47 -9.02
CA SER A 256 -2.71 -14.72 -7.68
C SER A 256 -1.55 -15.71 -7.69
N LYS A 257 -1.37 -16.44 -8.79
CA LYS A 257 -0.24 -17.34 -9.02
C LYS A 257 1.00 -16.61 -9.57
N LEU A 258 0.84 -15.42 -10.13
CA LEU A 258 1.93 -14.63 -10.74
C LEU A 258 2.28 -13.38 -9.90
N LEU A 259 1.29 -12.82 -9.21
CA LEU A 259 1.41 -11.66 -8.34
C LEU A 259 0.43 -11.79 -7.17
N LEU A 260 0.96 -11.80 -5.95
CA LEU A 260 0.21 -12.04 -4.71
C LEU A 260 0.62 -11.04 -3.63
N LEU A 261 -0.34 -10.32 -3.09
CA LEU A 261 -0.19 -9.59 -1.83
C LEU A 261 -0.55 -10.53 -0.68
N ARG A 262 0.42 -10.77 0.19
CA ARG A 262 0.17 -11.32 1.51
C ARG A 262 -0.11 -10.16 2.44
N ASP A 263 -1.38 -9.87 2.64
CA ASP A 263 -1.80 -8.68 3.37
C ASP A 263 -1.56 -8.84 4.87
N GLY A 264 -1.08 -7.75 5.47
CA GLY A 264 -0.91 -7.64 6.91
C GLY A 264 -2.24 -7.46 7.63
N HIS A 265 -2.14 -7.12 8.91
CA HIS A 265 -3.30 -6.89 9.77
C HIS A 265 -3.73 -5.44 9.64
N GLN A 266 -5.02 -5.23 9.40
CA GLN A 266 -5.64 -3.91 9.50
C GLN A 266 -5.45 -3.33 10.91
N PRO A 267 -5.50 -2.00 11.07
CA PRO A 267 -5.40 -1.36 12.38
C PRO A 267 -6.43 -1.88 13.37
N ILE A 268 -5.94 -2.40 14.51
CA ILE A 268 -6.74 -2.87 15.63
C ILE A 268 -6.42 -1.99 16.83
N LEU A 269 -7.46 -1.45 17.47
CA LEU A 269 -7.30 -0.65 18.68
C LEU A 269 -6.83 -1.51 19.83
N ASN A 270 -5.68 -1.15 20.41
CA ASN A 270 -5.16 -1.78 21.60
C ASN A 270 -6.04 -1.40 22.80
N SER A 271 -6.25 -2.34 23.72
CA SER A 271 -7.00 -2.10 24.97
C SER A 271 -6.29 -1.15 25.93
N TYR A 272 -4.99 -0.90 25.72
CA TYR A 272 -4.18 -0.01 26.54
C TYR A 272 -4.36 1.45 26.11
N THR A 273 -4.58 2.31 27.11
CA THR A 273 -4.64 3.77 26.94
C THR A 273 -3.77 4.42 28.01
N GLU A 274 -2.85 5.29 27.59
CA GLU A 274 -2.04 6.12 28.48
C GLU A 274 -2.78 7.41 28.83
N ILE A 275 -2.71 7.81 30.10
CA ILE A 275 -3.26 9.09 30.56
C ILE A 275 -2.09 10.08 30.64
N SER A 276 -2.09 11.07 29.76
CA SER A 276 -0.99 12.04 29.64
C SER A 276 -1.20 13.30 30.48
N SER A 277 -2.45 13.72 30.67
CA SER A 277 -2.86 14.83 31.54
C SER A 277 -4.34 14.70 31.92
N SER A 278 -4.88 15.59 32.76
CA SER A 278 -6.25 15.46 33.31
C SER A 278 -7.37 15.38 32.26
N ASN A 279 -7.14 15.80 31.02
CA ASN A 279 -8.15 15.77 29.96
C ASN A 279 -7.65 15.15 28.64
N PHE A 280 -6.41 14.63 28.58
CA PHE A 280 -5.87 14.03 27.36
C PHE A 280 -5.49 12.57 27.62
N ARG A 281 -5.85 11.74 26.64
CA ARG A 281 -5.59 10.30 26.65
C ARG A 281 -4.89 9.92 25.35
N THR A 282 -4.01 8.95 25.41
CA THR A 282 -3.27 8.43 24.26
C THR A 282 -3.61 6.96 24.09
N SER A 283 -4.21 6.61 22.97
CA SER A 283 -4.54 5.23 22.60
C SER A 283 -3.62 4.74 21.49
N PHE A 284 -3.56 3.42 21.32
CA PHE A 284 -2.63 2.79 20.40
C PHE A 284 -3.35 1.90 19.40
N LEU A 285 -2.95 1.94 18.13
CA LEU A 285 -3.41 1.05 17.07
C LEU A 285 -2.30 0.10 16.68
N ASP A 286 -2.52 -1.20 16.86
CA ASP A 286 -1.63 -2.23 16.39
C ASP A 286 -2.01 -2.63 14.97
N PHE A 287 -1.05 -2.69 14.05
CA PHE A 287 -1.26 -3.14 12.68
C PHE A 287 -0.03 -3.90 12.19
N SER A 288 -0.12 -4.54 11.03
CA SER A 288 1.09 -5.05 10.38
C SER A 288 1.08 -4.79 8.90
N ILE A 289 2.27 -4.60 8.35
CA ILE A 289 2.48 -4.48 6.92
C ILE A 289 2.94 -5.84 6.40
N GLY A 290 2.27 -6.31 5.36
CA GLY A 290 2.57 -7.58 4.71
C GLY A 290 3.65 -7.46 3.63
N THR A 291 3.60 -8.34 2.63
CA THR A 291 4.58 -8.35 1.54
C THR A 291 3.94 -8.68 0.19
N ILE A 292 4.54 -8.19 -0.90
CA ILE A 292 4.14 -8.56 -2.25
C ILE A 292 5.11 -9.60 -2.80
N LEU A 293 4.55 -10.64 -3.40
CA LEU A 293 5.25 -11.71 -4.10
C LEU A 293 4.95 -11.62 -5.58
N ALA A 294 5.97 -11.76 -6.41
CA ALA A 294 5.82 -11.75 -7.85
C ALA A 294 6.77 -12.77 -8.48
N THR A 295 6.28 -13.50 -9.49
CA THR A 295 7.12 -14.36 -10.31
C THR A 295 8.06 -13.52 -11.18
N LYS A 296 9.16 -14.14 -11.63
CA LYS A 296 10.20 -13.45 -12.40
C LYS A 296 9.61 -12.84 -13.67
N ASN A 297 9.91 -11.57 -13.94
CA ASN A 297 9.48 -10.83 -15.13
C ASN A 297 7.95 -10.79 -15.33
N SER A 298 7.15 -10.86 -14.27
CA SER A 298 5.68 -10.75 -14.39
C SER A 298 5.19 -9.30 -14.45
N ILE A 299 5.97 -8.34 -13.94
CA ILE A 299 5.64 -6.91 -13.92
C ILE A 299 6.54 -6.16 -14.90
N LEU A 300 5.92 -5.40 -15.79
CA LEU A 300 6.57 -4.42 -16.66
C LEU A 300 6.38 -3.02 -16.07
N ARG A 301 7.48 -2.36 -15.74
CA ARG A 301 7.51 -0.98 -15.23
C ARG A 301 8.15 -0.05 -16.24
N ILE A 302 7.42 1.00 -16.58
CA ILE A 302 7.82 2.01 -17.56
C ILE A 302 7.93 3.35 -16.86
N LYS A 303 9.13 3.92 -16.84
CA LYS A 303 9.40 5.27 -16.33
C LYS A 303 9.44 6.25 -17.49
N LEU A 304 8.65 7.31 -17.43
CA LEU A 304 8.63 8.35 -18.45
C LEU A 304 9.55 9.50 -18.03
N SER A 305 10.74 9.60 -18.64
CA SER A 305 11.77 10.61 -18.33
C SER A 305 11.76 11.79 -19.28
#